data_AF-A0A7S1Q5A8-F1
#
_entry.id   AF-A0A7S1Q5A8-F1
#
_cell.length_a   1.000
_cell.length_b   1.000
_cell.length_c   1.000
_cell.angle_alpha   90.00
_cell.angle_beta   90.00
_cell.angle_gamma   90.00
#
_symmetry.space_group_name_H-M   'P 1'
#
loop_
_entity.id
_entity.type
_entity.pdbx_description
1 polymer ?
#
loop_
_entity_poly.entity_id
_entity_poly.type
_entity_poly.pdbx_seq_one_letter_code
_entity_poly.pdbx_strand_id
1 'polypeptide(L)'
;NSFCTLLDGMARRLSTVALALVILALCAVACFAAEVPTEADFKKMKVKELRSFLEDRGVECATCAEKADFIRECVANAAKPLHPSKVKSVPKGALWEAWANVAFEVCEAAADTKGATADVKSSVCSAIKTATDSVFMQYGKRTASKLRKKPDALLKTSFGEIYQSAGKRMFNKLAGFCFKNQQKCRSSSAVQTLMENDGKVKGVKFISYLTNVGIENTNPMYEALKDKALDKDEL
;
A
#
# COMPACT_ATOMS: atom_id res chain seq x y z
N ASN A 1 -40.68 37.32 -28.85
CA ASN A 1 -40.65 35.88 -29.21
C ASN A 1 -39.28 35.21 -29.24
N SER A 2 -38.13 35.89 -29.10
CA SER A 2 -36.81 35.21 -29.14
C SER A 2 -36.22 34.78 -27.79
N PHE A 3 -36.82 35.16 -26.65
CA PHE A 3 -36.26 34.87 -25.32
C PHE A 3 -36.73 33.53 -24.73
N CYS A 4 -37.95 33.07 -25.05
CA CYS A 4 -38.48 31.79 -24.54
C CYS A 4 -37.83 30.56 -25.17
N THR A 5 -37.38 30.62 -26.42
CA THR A 5 -36.81 29.45 -27.13
C THR A 5 -35.38 29.09 -26.69
N LEU A 6 -34.65 30.04 -26.09
CA LEU A 6 -33.31 29.82 -25.57
C LEU A 6 -33.29 29.07 -24.22
N LEU A 7 -34.29 29.32 -23.37
CA LEU A 7 -34.40 28.68 -22.05
C LEU A 7 -34.77 27.19 -22.16
N ASP A 8 -35.67 26.82 -23.10
CA ASP A 8 -36.05 25.43 -23.33
C ASP A 8 -34.91 24.57 -23.92
N GLY A 9 -34.02 25.18 -24.72
CA GLY A 9 -32.85 24.50 -25.28
C GLY A 9 -31.79 24.15 -24.23
N MET A 10 -31.62 24.98 -23.20
CA MET A 10 -30.66 24.78 -22.12
C MET A 10 -31.14 23.71 -21.12
N ALA A 11 -32.43 23.70 -20.78
CA ALA A 11 -33.01 22.71 -19.87
C ALA A 11 -32.92 21.26 -20.40
N ARG A 12 -33.12 21.07 -21.72
CA ARG A 12 -32.98 19.75 -22.37
C ARG A 12 -31.53 19.26 -22.42
N ARG A 13 -30.54 20.17 -22.52
CA ARG A 13 -29.10 19.82 -22.52
C ARG A 13 -28.56 19.54 -21.12
N LEU A 14 -29.09 20.19 -20.08
CA LEU A 14 -28.75 19.90 -18.69
C LEU A 14 -29.24 18.52 -18.23
N SER A 15 -30.43 18.11 -18.67
CA SER A 15 -31.05 16.84 -18.30
C SER A 15 -30.31 15.61 -18.87
N THR A 16 -29.85 15.69 -20.12
CA THR A 16 -29.10 14.59 -20.76
C THR A 16 -27.68 14.42 -20.20
N VAL A 17 -27.02 15.53 -19.84
CA VAL A 17 -25.70 15.50 -19.19
C VAL A 17 -25.80 14.97 -17.76
N ALA A 18 -26.84 15.37 -17.01
CA ALA A 18 -27.07 14.86 -15.65
C ALA A 18 -27.35 13.35 -15.65
N LEU A 19 -28.18 12.85 -16.58
CA LEU A 19 -28.45 11.41 -16.71
C LEU A 19 -27.20 10.63 -17.13
N ALA A 20 -26.39 11.16 -18.04
CA ALA A 20 -25.13 10.53 -18.46
C ALA A 20 -24.10 10.47 -17.32
N LEU A 21 -24.03 11.51 -16.46
CA LEU A 21 -23.15 11.52 -15.29
C LEU A 21 -23.61 10.53 -14.22
N VAL A 22 -24.91 10.34 -14.03
CA VAL A 22 -25.46 9.33 -13.11
C VAL A 22 -25.18 7.91 -13.61
N ILE A 23 -25.29 7.66 -14.91
CA ILE A 23 -24.95 6.36 -15.52
C ILE A 23 -23.44 6.09 -15.43
N LEU A 24 -22.60 7.10 -15.66
CA LEU A 24 -21.14 6.97 -15.51
C LEU A 24 -20.74 6.70 -14.05
N ALA A 25 -21.42 7.34 -13.10
CA ALA A 25 -21.23 7.12 -11.67
C ALA A 25 -21.69 5.72 -11.23
N LEU A 26 -22.79 5.21 -11.77
CA LEU A 26 -23.27 3.84 -11.51
C LEU A 26 -22.33 2.78 -12.11
N CYS A 27 -21.77 3.01 -13.30
CA CYS A 27 -20.78 2.10 -13.90
C CYS A 27 -19.43 2.09 -13.14
N ALA A 28 -19.03 3.20 -12.52
CA ALA A 28 -17.81 3.27 -11.71
C ALA A 28 -17.91 2.48 -10.39
N VAL A 29 -19.12 2.31 -9.85
CA VAL A 29 -19.38 1.57 -8.60
C VAL A 29 -19.26 0.04 -8.77
N ALA A 30 -19.45 -0.48 -9.98
CA ALA A 30 -19.38 -1.92 -10.25
C ALA A 30 -17.94 -2.47 -10.38
N CYS A 31 -16.92 -1.61 -10.52
CA CYS A 31 -15.56 -2.03 -10.89
C CYS A 31 -14.57 -2.18 -9.71
N PHE A 32 -15.00 -1.99 -8.46
CA PHE A 32 -14.11 -2.03 -7.28
C PHE A 32 -14.56 -3.02 -6.19
N ALA A 33 -15.16 -4.14 -6.59
CA ALA A 33 -15.06 -5.33 -5.75
C ALA A 33 -13.59 -5.78 -5.83
N ALA A 34 -12.85 -5.73 -4.72
CA ALA A 34 -11.62 -6.51 -4.62
C ALA A 34 -12.00 -7.94 -4.99
N GLU A 35 -11.51 -8.44 -6.14
CA GLU A 35 -11.87 -9.77 -6.62
C GLU A 35 -11.51 -10.79 -5.56
N VAL A 36 -12.54 -11.29 -4.87
CA VAL A 36 -12.41 -12.43 -3.99
C VAL A 36 -11.91 -13.58 -4.87
N PRO A 37 -10.74 -14.18 -4.59
CA PRO A 37 -10.17 -15.18 -5.47
C PRO A 37 -11.18 -16.29 -5.73
N THR A 38 -11.35 -16.65 -7.00
CA THR A 38 -12.28 -17.70 -7.38
C THR A 38 -11.69 -19.07 -7.04
N GLU A 39 -12.52 -20.12 -7.05
CA GLU A 39 -12.02 -21.50 -6.91
C GLU A 39 -10.94 -21.83 -7.95
N ALA A 40 -11.08 -21.32 -9.18
CA ALA A 40 -10.10 -21.49 -10.23
C ALA A 40 -8.74 -20.85 -9.88
N ASP A 41 -8.75 -19.76 -9.12
CA ASP A 41 -7.53 -19.09 -8.67
C ASP A 41 -6.88 -19.85 -7.52
N PHE A 42 -7.67 -20.38 -6.58
CA PHE A 42 -7.15 -21.26 -5.51
C PHE A 42 -6.53 -22.55 -6.06
N LYS A 43 -7.06 -23.10 -7.16
CA LYS A 43 -6.45 -24.28 -7.84
C LYS A 43 -5.03 -24.01 -8.34
N LYS A 44 -4.73 -22.77 -8.74
CA LYS A 44 -3.40 -22.34 -9.23
C LYS A 44 -2.41 -22.12 -8.08
N MET A 45 -2.89 -21.84 -6.87
CA MET A 45 -2.03 -21.59 -5.71
C MET A 45 -1.34 -22.85 -5.20
N LYS A 46 -0.16 -22.69 -4.60
CA LYS A 46 0.54 -23.72 -3.85
C LYS A 46 -0.10 -23.91 -2.47
N VAL A 47 0.05 -25.08 -1.86
CA VAL A 47 -0.51 -25.38 -0.53
C VAL A 47 -0.05 -24.35 0.53
N LYS A 48 1.19 -23.86 0.44
CA LYS A 48 1.69 -22.81 1.34
C LYS A 48 0.93 -21.48 1.19
N GLU A 49 0.55 -21.12 -0.04
CA GLU A 49 -0.20 -19.89 -0.32
C GLU A 49 -1.65 -20.03 0.16
N LEU A 50 -2.24 -21.22 -0.01
CA LEU A 50 -3.57 -21.53 0.53
C LEU A 50 -3.59 -21.49 2.06
N ARG A 51 -2.57 -22.06 2.74
CA ARG A 51 -2.42 -21.95 4.20
C ARG A 51 -2.29 -20.50 4.64
N SER A 52 -1.44 -19.71 3.98
CA SER A 52 -1.31 -18.27 4.27
C SER A 52 -2.65 -17.55 4.14
N PHE A 53 -3.42 -17.83 3.08
CA PHE A 53 -4.73 -17.21 2.86
C PHE A 53 -5.72 -17.47 4.01
N LEU A 54 -5.73 -18.70 4.54
CA LEU A 54 -6.56 -19.10 5.68
C LEU A 54 -6.05 -18.52 6.99
N GLU A 55 -4.73 -18.60 7.25
CA GLU A 55 -4.08 -18.03 8.43
C GLU A 55 -4.29 -16.52 8.53
N ASP A 56 -4.24 -15.81 7.40
CA ASP A 56 -4.46 -14.37 7.32
C ASP A 56 -5.91 -13.99 7.70
N ARG A 57 -6.84 -14.95 7.68
CA ARG A 57 -8.25 -14.84 8.11
C ARG A 57 -8.54 -15.56 9.43
N GLY A 58 -7.50 -16.00 10.13
CA GLY A 58 -7.63 -16.70 11.41
C GLY A 58 -8.39 -18.01 11.28
N VAL A 59 -8.20 -18.70 10.14
CA VAL A 59 -8.74 -20.04 9.88
C VAL A 59 -7.56 -20.99 9.87
N GLU A 60 -7.56 -21.93 10.81
CA GLU A 60 -6.62 -23.06 10.80
C GLU A 60 -7.37 -24.27 10.27
N CYS A 61 -6.89 -24.86 9.18
CA CYS A 61 -7.43 -26.13 8.71
C CYS A 61 -6.65 -27.30 9.31
N ALA A 62 -7.05 -27.72 10.51
CA ALA A 62 -6.44 -28.85 11.22
C ALA A 62 -6.70 -30.21 10.54
N THR A 63 -7.77 -30.31 9.75
CA THR A 63 -8.20 -31.55 9.08
C THR A 63 -7.79 -31.63 7.61
N CYS A 64 -7.16 -30.58 7.05
CA CYS A 64 -6.75 -30.57 5.65
C CYS A 64 -5.47 -31.41 5.45
N ALA A 65 -5.61 -32.57 4.83
CA ALA A 65 -4.49 -33.43 4.44
C ALA A 65 -4.09 -33.19 2.99
N GLU A 66 -5.06 -32.98 2.09
CA GLU A 66 -4.83 -32.83 0.68
C GLU A 66 -5.02 -31.38 0.20
N LYS A 67 -4.42 -31.03 -0.93
CA LYS A 67 -4.57 -29.69 -1.54
C LYS A 67 -6.04 -29.35 -1.82
N ALA A 68 -6.85 -30.34 -2.18
CA ALA A 68 -8.28 -30.16 -2.42
C ALA A 68 -9.03 -29.68 -1.17
N ASP A 69 -8.62 -30.12 0.03
CA ASP A 69 -9.21 -29.69 1.29
C ASP A 69 -8.90 -28.23 1.57
N PHE A 70 -7.65 -27.81 1.36
CA PHE A 70 -7.25 -26.40 1.48
C PHE A 70 -8.01 -25.50 0.51
N ILE A 71 -8.22 -25.94 -0.73
CA ILE A 71 -8.99 -25.17 -1.71
C ILE A 71 -10.44 -25.01 -1.23
N ARG A 72 -11.06 -26.08 -0.74
CA ARG A 72 -12.43 -26.07 -0.24
C ARG A 72 -12.60 -25.09 0.93
N GLU A 73 -11.66 -25.12 1.87
CA GLU A 73 -11.65 -24.18 2.99
C GLU A 73 -11.41 -22.73 2.55
N CYS A 74 -10.51 -22.50 1.58
CA CYS A 74 -10.27 -21.17 1.03
C CYS A 74 -11.52 -20.61 0.35
N VAL A 75 -12.25 -21.43 -0.40
CA VAL A 75 -13.53 -21.04 -1.03
C VAL A 75 -14.59 -20.73 0.02
N ALA A 76 -14.75 -21.61 1.02
CA ALA A 76 -15.73 -21.42 2.10
C ALA A 76 -15.48 -20.14 2.92
N ASN A 77 -14.20 -19.79 3.13
CA ASN A 77 -13.78 -18.64 3.92
C ASN A 77 -13.34 -17.45 3.07
N ALA A 78 -13.60 -17.44 1.76
CA ALA A 78 -13.08 -16.42 0.85
C ALA A 78 -13.59 -15.02 1.21
N ALA A 79 -14.84 -14.94 1.69
CA ALA A 79 -15.50 -13.72 2.12
C ALA A 79 -15.18 -13.31 3.57
N LYS A 80 -14.47 -14.16 4.35
CA LYS A 80 -14.11 -13.85 5.73
C LYS A 80 -13.10 -12.69 5.75
N PRO A 81 -13.30 -11.65 6.58
CA PRO A 81 -12.33 -10.56 6.71
C PRO A 81 -11.00 -11.09 7.25
N LEU A 82 -9.92 -10.33 7.01
CA LEU A 82 -8.62 -10.63 7.58
C LEU A 82 -8.71 -10.62 9.11
N HIS A 83 -7.99 -11.53 9.75
CA HIS A 83 -7.93 -11.60 11.21
C HIS A 83 -7.33 -10.30 11.77
N PRO A 84 -7.83 -9.76 12.89
CA PRO A 84 -7.35 -8.49 13.45
C PRO A 84 -5.83 -8.44 13.73
N SER A 85 -5.20 -9.57 14.07
CA SER A 85 -3.73 -9.64 14.23
C SER A 85 -2.95 -9.64 12.91
N LYS A 86 -3.64 -9.92 11.81
CA LYS A 86 -3.13 -9.96 10.43
C LYS A 86 -3.48 -8.68 9.67
N VAL A 87 -4.49 -7.92 10.15
CA VAL A 87 -4.59 -6.48 9.91
C VAL A 87 -3.32 -5.87 10.47
N LYS A 88 -2.34 -5.58 9.61
CA LYS A 88 -1.10 -4.93 10.04
C LYS A 88 -1.48 -3.59 10.65
N SER A 89 -1.48 -3.55 11.98
CA SER A 89 -1.81 -2.35 12.74
C SER A 89 -0.92 -1.23 12.24
N VAL A 90 -1.53 -0.11 11.84
CA VAL A 90 -0.77 1.09 11.48
C VAL A 90 0.13 1.43 12.66
N PRO A 91 1.46 1.50 12.47
CA PRO A 91 2.38 1.77 13.57
C PRO A 91 2.03 3.08 14.27
N LYS A 92 2.23 3.13 15.59
CA LYS A 92 2.13 4.37 16.36
C LYS A 92 3.36 5.25 16.04
N GLY A 93 3.18 6.57 16.08
CA GLY A 93 4.27 7.53 15.86
C GLY A 93 4.20 8.22 14.51
N ALA A 94 5.28 8.90 14.14
CA ALA A 94 5.30 9.70 12.92
C ALA A 94 5.48 8.83 11.66
N LEU A 95 4.98 9.34 10.52
CA LEU A 95 5.13 8.71 9.19
C LEU A 95 6.58 8.29 8.92
N TRP A 96 7.53 9.19 9.17
CA TRP A 96 8.94 9.00 8.87
C TRP A 96 9.60 7.97 9.79
N GLU A 97 9.30 8.01 11.09
CA GLU A 97 9.82 7.03 12.06
C GLU A 97 9.34 5.61 11.72
N ALA A 98 8.05 5.46 11.42
CA ALA A 98 7.45 4.18 11.06
C ALA A 98 8.12 3.58 9.81
N TRP A 99 8.31 4.39 8.77
CA TRP A 99 8.96 3.95 7.54
C TRP A 99 10.47 3.77 7.67
N ALA A 100 11.14 4.54 8.52
CA ALA A 100 12.56 4.34 8.83
C ALA A 100 12.80 2.99 9.50
N ASN A 101 11.92 2.58 10.42
CA ASN A 101 11.97 1.24 11.03
C ASN A 101 11.72 0.13 10.00
N VAL A 102 10.70 0.28 9.14
CA VAL A 102 10.46 -0.68 8.04
C VAL A 102 11.66 -0.78 7.11
N ALA A 103 12.29 0.35 6.76
CA ALA A 103 13.46 0.37 5.90
C ALA A 103 14.66 -0.35 6.54
N PHE A 104 14.85 -0.17 7.85
CA PHE A 104 15.86 -0.87 8.63
C PHE A 104 15.63 -2.39 8.64
N GLU A 105 14.43 -2.84 8.99
CA GLU A 105 14.06 -4.28 9.00
C GLU A 105 14.25 -4.94 7.63
N VAL A 106 13.80 -4.27 6.56
CA VAL A 106 13.99 -4.75 5.18
C VAL A 106 15.47 -4.81 4.81
N CYS A 107 16.26 -3.84 5.26
CA CYS A 107 17.70 -3.85 5.03
C CYS A 107 18.40 -4.99 5.76
N GLU A 108 18.07 -5.22 7.04
CA GLU A 108 18.69 -6.29 7.83
C GLU A 108 18.40 -7.66 7.23
N ALA A 109 17.15 -7.93 6.85
CA ALA A 109 16.78 -9.18 6.19
C ALA A 109 17.54 -9.37 4.85
N ALA A 110 17.74 -8.27 4.10
CA ALA A 110 18.53 -8.30 2.86
C ALA A 110 20.03 -8.51 3.13
N ALA A 111 20.56 -8.00 4.24
CA ALA A 111 21.94 -8.18 4.66
C ALA A 111 22.22 -9.65 5.00
N ASP A 112 21.31 -10.27 5.76
CA ASP A 112 21.42 -11.65 6.21
C ASP A 112 21.37 -12.61 5.01
N THR A 113 20.45 -12.36 4.06
CA THR A 113 20.36 -13.12 2.80
C THR A 113 21.63 -13.03 1.95
N LYS A 114 22.40 -11.94 2.10
CA LYS A 114 23.62 -11.68 1.33
C LYS A 114 24.91 -12.07 2.06
N GLY A 115 24.82 -12.57 3.30
CA GLY A 115 25.99 -12.87 4.12
C GLY A 115 26.86 -11.65 4.40
N ALA A 116 26.26 -10.47 4.57
CA ALA A 116 27.02 -9.26 4.90
C ALA A 116 27.65 -9.36 6.30
N THR A 117 28.87 -8.84 6.46
CA THR A 117 29.51 -8.75 7.77
C THR A 117 28.74 -7.82 8.71
N ALA A 118 28.89 -8.01 10.02
CA ALA A 118 28.17 -7.22 11.03
C ALA A 118 28.44 -5.71 10.89
N ASP A 119 29.67 -5.30 10.56
CA ASP A 119 30.03 -3.89 10.37
C ASP A 119 29.34 -3.29 9.14
N VAL A 120 29.31 -4.03 8.02
CA VAL A 120 28.66 -3.59 6.78
C VAL A 120 27.14 -3.51 6.98
N LYS A 121 26.55 -4.54 7.59
CA LYS A 121 25.12 -4.60 7.91
C LYS A 121 24.72 -3.38 8.74
N SER A 122 25.39 -3.16 9.88
CA SER A 122 25.10 -2.04 10.79
C SER A 122 25.24 -0.69 10.08
N SER A 123 26.37 -0.46 9.40
CA SER A 123 26.65 0.84 8.76
C SER A 123 25.66 1.16 7.64
N VAL A 124 25.40 0.21 6.73
CA VAL A 124 24.51 0.42 5.59
C VAL A 124 23.05 0.54 6.04
N CYS A 125 22.58 -0.33 6.94
CA CYS A 125 21.18 -0.27 7.39
C CYS A 125 20.90 0.95 8.26
N SER A 126 21.85 1.40 9.09
CA SER A 126 21.73 2.67 9.81
C SER A 126 21.68 3.86 8.87
N ALA A 127 22.52 3.89 7.83
CA ALA A 127 22.48 4.95 6.82
C ALA A 127 21.14 4.99 6.07
N ILE A 128 20.59 3.83 5.70
CA ILE A 128 19.25 3.71 5.08
C ILE A 128 18.16 4.19 6.03
N LYS A 129 18.20 3.80 7.31
CA LYS A 129 17.23 4.24 8.33
C LYS A 129 17.22 5.76 8.45
N THR A 130 18.37 6.37 8.67
CA THR A 130 18.50 7.83 8.84
C THR A 130 18.12 8.61 7.58
N ALA A 131 18.51 8.12 6.40
CA ALA A 131 18.10 8.72 5.13
C ALA A 131 16.58 8.63 4.92
N THR A 132 15.98 7.49 5.27
CA THR A 132 14.53 7.29 5.16
C THR A 132 13.78 8.24 6.06
N ASP A 133 14.20 8.36 7.33
CA ASP A 133 13.62 9.30 8.28
C ASP A 133 13.63 10.73 7.72
N SER A 134 14.79 11.17 7.25
CA SER A 134 14.98 12.52 6.68
C SER A 134 14.13 12.78 5.44
N VAL A 135 14.16 11.87 4.46
CA VAL A 135 13.41 12.00 3.20
C VAL A 135 11.90 11.94 3.46
N PHE A 136 11.44 10.99 4.26
CA PHE A 136 10.00 10.87 4.55
C PHE A 136 9.51 12.04 5.41
N MET A 137 10.34 12.58 6.29
CA MET A 137 9.99 13.79 7.03
C MET A 137 9.84 14.98 6.07
N GLN A 138 10.84 15.23 5.22
CA GLN A 138 10.84 16.39 4.32
C GLN A 138 9.74 16.30 3.27
N TYR A 139 9.68 15.19 2.52
CA TYR A 139 8.75 15.02 1.41
C TYR A 139 7.36 14.61 1.88
N GLY A 140 7.25 13.84 2.98
CA GLY A 140 5.96 13.51 3.59
C GLY A 140 5.26 14.75 4.15
N LYS A 141 5.96 15.62 4.89
CA LYS A 141 5.40 16.92 5.33
C LYS A 141 4.99 17.78 4.14
N ARG A 142 5.84 17.88 3.12
CA ARG A 142 5.54 18.65 1.90
C ARG A 142 4.28 18.13 1.20
N THR A 143 4.14 16.82 1.02
CA THR A 143 2.96 16.21 0.40
C THR A 143 1.71 16.41 1.24
N ALA A 144 1.79 16.18 2.55
CA ALA A 144 0.69 16.40 3.47
C ALA A 144 0.18 17.85 3.42
N SER A 145 1.08 18.84 3.46
CA SER A 145 0.73 20.26 3.32
C SER A 145 0.09 20.57 1.97
N LYS A 146 0.67 20.09 0.85
CA LYS A 146 0.12 20.31 -0.50
C LYS A 146 -1.30 19.78 -0.65
N LEU A 147 -1.60 18.63 -0.03
CA LEU A 147 -2.89 17.96 -0.10
C LEU A 147 -3.84 18.38 1.03
N ARG A 148 -3.44 19.32 1.89
CA ARG A 148 -4.20 19.77 3.06
C ARG A 148 -4.61 18.61 3.98
N LYS A 149 -3.71 17.66 4.19
CA LYS A 149 -3.88 16.49 5.07
C LYS A 149 -2.85 16.50 6.21
N LYS A 150 -3.12 15.75 7.28
CA LYS A 150 -2.14 15.50 8.36
C LYS A 150 -1.18 14.36 7.98
N PRO A 151 0.09 14.37 8.43
CA PRO A 151 1.02 13.26 8.22
C PRO A 151 0.48 11.88 8.66
N ASP A 152 -0.31 11.83 9.73
CA ASP A 152 -0.98 10.62 10.22
C ASP A 152 -1.92 9.98 9.19
N ALA A 153 -2.55 10.80 8.36
CA ALA A 153 -3.43 10.32 7.29
C ALA A 153 -2.60 9.60 6.22
N LEU A 154 -1.44 10.17 5.83
CA LEU A 154 -0.48 9.54 4.92
C LEU A 154 0.07 8.24 5.52
N LEU A 155 0.36 8.23 6.83
CA LEU A 155 0.82 7.03 7.53
C LEU A 155 -0.20 5.89 7.40
N LYS A 156 -1.47 6.15 7.75
CA LYS A 156 -2.56 5.18 7.61
C LYS A 156 -2.68 4.64 6.19
N THR A 157 -2.67 5.50 5.17
CA THR A 157 -2.78 5.08 3.76
C THR A 157 -1.55 4.27 3.32
N SER A 158 -0.35 4.71 3.69
CA SER A 158 0.90 4.02 3.32
C SER A 158 1.03 2.62 3.90
N PHE A 159 0.36 2.34 5.03
CA PHE A 159 0.32 1.03 5.66
C PHE A 159 -0.83 0.13 5.17
N GLY A 160 -1.65 0.60 4.22
CA GLY A 160 -2.54 -0.28 3.45
C GLY A 160 -1.73 -1.28 2.60
N GLU A 161 -2.27 -2.48 2.38
CA GLU A 161 -1.51 -3.62 1.85
C GLU A 161 -0.72 -3.32 0.56
N ILE A 162 -1.37 -2.64 -0.40
CA ILE A 162 -0.79 -2.31 -1.71
C ILE A 162 0.40 -1.35 -1.52
N TYR A 163 0.21 -0.24 -0.80
CA TYR A 163 1.25 0.77 -0.60
C TYR A 163 2.38 0.26 0.28
N GLN A 164 2.04 -0.48 1.34
CA GLN A 164 3.04 -1.05 2.22
C GLN A 164 3.95 -2.02 1.45
N SER A 165 3.35 -2.88 0.63
CA SER A 165 4.07 -3.82 -0.22
C SER A 165 4.93 -3.10 -1.26
N ALA A 166 4.41 -2.06 -1.91
CA ALA A 166 5.17 -1.25 -2.86
C ALA A 166 6.38 -0.57 -2.20
N GLY A 167 6.19 0.03 -1.03
CA GLY A 167 7.26 0.63 -0.23
C GLY A 167 8.36 -0.38 0.13
N LYS A 168 7.98 -1.54 0.68
CA LYS A 168 8.93 -2.63 1.00
C LYS A 168 9.69 -3.13 -0.24
N ARG A 169 9.05 -3.21 -1.41
CA ARG A 169 9.74 -3.58 -2.67
C ARG A 169 10.80 -2.54 -3.06
N MET A 170 10.53 -1.25 -2.89
CA MET A 170 11.53 -0.20 -3.16
C MET A 170 12.71 -0.27 -2.18
N PHE A 171 12.45 -0.48 -0.88
CA PHE A 171 13.52 -0.66 0.10
C PHE A 171 14.38 -1.90 -0.19
N ASN A 172 13.78 -3.01 -0.60
CA ASN A 172 14.53 -4.19 -1.03
C ASN A 172 15.45 -3.90 -2.22
N LYS A 173 14.98 -3.11 -3.20
CA LYS A 173 15.81 -2.70 -4.35
C LYS A 173 16.94 -1.76 -3.93
N LEU A 174 16.66 -0.80 -3.04
CA LEU A 174 17.66 0.11 -2.49
C LEU A 174 18.73 -0.66 -1.70
N ALA A 175 18.32 -1.53 -0.77
CA ALA A 175 19.23 -2.38 -0.01
C ALA A 175 20.05 -3.28 -0.93
N GLY A 176 19.42 -3.89 -1.93
CA GLY A 176 20.09 -4.70 -2.96
C GLY A 176 21.17 -3.93 -3.72
N PHE A 177 20.89 -2.67 -4.10
CA PHE A 177 21.88 -1.78 -4.70
C PHE A 177 23.01 -1.43 -3.73
N CYS A 178 22.67 -1.10 -2.48
CA CYS A 178 23.61 -0.70 -1.46
C CYS A 178 24.58 -1.81 -1.04
N PHE A 179 24.11 -3.05 -0.88
CA PHE A 179 25.01 -4.17 -0.59
C PHE A 179 25.91 -4.57 -1.77
N LYS A 180 25.53 -4.22 -3.01
CA LYS A 180 26.43 -4.32 -4.17
C LYS A 180 27.43 -3.17 -4.25
N ASN A 181 27.15 -2.03 -3.61
CA ASN A 181 27.93 -0.80 -3.68
C ASN A 181 28.21 -0.24 -2.28
N GLN A 182 28.68 -1.08 -1.37
CA GLN A 182 28.68 -0.82 0.08
C GLN A 182 29.28 0.55 0.44
N GLN A 183 30.43 0.89 -0.15
CA GLN A 183 31.13 2.16 0.09
C GLN A 183 30.27 3.40 -0.25
N LYS A 184 29.37 3.30 -1.22
CA LYS A 184 28.46 4.41 -1.61
C LYS A 184 27.24 4.54 -0.70
N CYS A 185 26.97 3.55 0.15
CA CYS A 185 25.79 3.51 1.01
C CYS A 185 26.11 3.47 2.51
N ARG A 186 27.37 3.68 2.91
CA ARG A 186 27.74 3.87 4.33
C ARG A 186 27.39 5.26 4.87
N SER A 187 27.13 6.22 3.99
CA SER A 187 26.73 7.58 4.36
C SER A 187 25.22 7.79 4.16
N SER A 188 24.54 8.32 5.17
CA SER A 188 23.12 8.67 5.09
C SER A 188 22.85 9.72 4.01
N SER A 189 23.73 10.70 3.80
CA SER A 189 23.56 11.73 2.76
C SER A 189 23.67 11.16 1.34
N ALA A 190 24.56 10.17 1.15
CA ALA A 190 24.68 9.46 -0.11
C ALA A 190 23.43 8.62 -0.38
N VAL A 191 22.89 7.95 0.63
CA VAL A 191 21.64 7.18 0.50
C VAL A 191 20.44 8.10 0.26
N GLN A 192 20.35 9.22 0.97
CA GLN A 192 19.31 10.24 0.73
C GLN A 192 19.34 10.72 -0.72
N THR A 193 20.53 11.01 -1.27
CA THR A 193 20.68 11.35 -2.69
C THR A 193 20.16 10.24 -3.62
N LEU A 194 20.32 8.96 -3.28
CA LEU A 194 19.76 7.84 -4.06
C LEU A 194 18.24 7.76 -3.94
N MET A 195 17.68 8.10 -2.79
CA MET A 195 16.24 8.11 -2.54
C MET A 195 15.52 9.27 -3.23
N GLU A 196 16.19 10.43 -3.33
CA GLU A 196 15.66 11.64 -3.95
C GLU A 196 15.79 11.64 -5.48
N ASN A 197 16.82 10.98 -6.02
CA ASN A 197 17.01 10.89 -7.46
C ASN A 197 16.25 9.71 -8.07
N ASP A 198 14.99 9.97 -8.42
CA ASP A 198 14.14 9.03 -9.17
C ASP A 198 14.87 8.53 -10.42
N GLY A 199 15.25 7.25 -10.43
CA GLY A 199 15.88 6.58 -11.57
C GLY A 199 17.35 6.20 -11.40
N LYS A 200 18.06 6.69 -10.37
CA LYS A 200 19.45 6.25 -10.11
C LYS A 200 19.53 4.80 -9.66
N VAL A 201 18.50 4.34 -8.93
CA VAL A 201 18.27 2.92 -8.64
C VAL A 201 16.98 2.50 -9.35
N LYS A 202 17.07 1.50 -10.25
CA LYS A 202 15.94 1.07 -11.09
C LYS A 202 14.74 0.67 -10.23
N GLY A 203 13.62 1.38 -10.40
CA GLY A 203 12.37 1.09 -9.70
C GLY A 203 12.36 1.48 -8.22
N VAL A 204 13.20 2.43 -7.82
CA VAL A 204 13.15 3.15 -6.55
C VAL A 204 12.72 4.59 -6.88
N LYS A 205 11.53 4.98 -6.39
CA LYS A 205 10.94 6.31 -6.62
C LYS A 205 10.15 6.79 -5.40
N PHE A 206 10.85 7.08 -4.30
CA PHE A 206 10.20 7.33 -3.00
C PHE A 206 9.37 8.63 -2.97
N ILE A 207 9.82 9.68 -3.66
CA ILE A 207 9.08 10.96 -3.71
C ILE A 207 7.76 10.77 -4.47
N SER A 208 7.81 10.10 -5.63
CA SER A 208 6.63 9.74 -6.41
C SER A 208 5.67 8.86 -5.60
N TYR A 209 6.21 7.87 -4.88
CA TYR A 209 5.42 7.01 -3.99
C TYR A 209 4.70 7.81 -2.89
N LEU A 210 5.38 8.70 -2.18
CA LEU A 210 4.77 9.52 -1.12
C LEU A 210 3.64 10.39 -1.67
N THR A 211 3.82 10.94 -2.87
CA THR A 211 2.80 11.73 -3.56
C THR A 211 1.57 10.88 -3.88
N ASN A 212 1.76 9.66 -4.39
CA ASN A 212 0.66 8.73 -4.71
C ASN A 212 -0.10 8.27 -3.46
N VAL A 213 0.61 7.96 -2.37
CA VAL A 213 0.00 7.69 -1.06
C VAL A 213 -0.87 8.87 -0.61
N GLY A 214 -0.38 10.09 -0.80
CA GLY A 214 -1.14 11.30 -0.49
C GLY A 214 -2.40 11.44 -1.35
N ILE A 215 -2.29 11.27 -2.66
CA ILE A 215 -3.42 11.39 -3.60
C ILE A 215 -4.51 10.37 -3.25
N GLU A 216 -4.14 9.12 -2.97
CA GLU A 216 -5.12 8.09 -2.58
C GLU A 216 -5.88 8.48 -1.30
N ASN A 217 -5.21 9.14 -0.35
CA ASN A 217 -5.87 9.66 0.86
C ASN A 217 -6.91 10.75 0.58
N THR A 218 -6.83 11.42 -0.58
CA THR A 218 -7.84 12.42 -1.00
C THR A 218 -9.05 11.79 -1.67
N ASN A 219 -9.06 10.47 -1.90
CA ASN A 219 -10.21 9.76 -2.43
C ASN A 219 -11.27 9.51 -1.33
N PRO A 220 -12.46 10.15 -1.41
CA PRO A 220 -13.50 10.03 -0.38
C PRO A 220 -14.04 8.60 -0.21
N MET A 221 -13.80 7.71 -1.17
CA MET A 221 -14.17 6.29 -1.09
C MET A 221 -13.49 5.55 0.07
N TYR A 222 -12.28 5.93 0.49
CA TYR A 222 -11.57 5.26 1.59
C TYR A 222 -12.11 5.59 2.98
N GLU A 223 -12.73 6.76 3.15
CA GLU A 223 -13.43 7.06 4.41
C GLU A 223 -14.69 6.19 4.51
N ALA A 224 -15.45 6.06 3.41
CA ALA A 224 -16.63 5.19 3.34
C ALA A 224 -16.32 3.68 3.50
N LEU A 225 -15.14 3.21 3.06
CA LEU A 225 -14.70 1.82 3.25
C LEU A 225 -14.22 1.53 4.69
N LYS A 226 -13.77 2.57 5.43
CA LYS A 226 -13.38 2.43 6.84
C LYS A 226 -14.59 2.37 7.78
N ASP A 227 -15.61 3.17 7.52
CA ASP A 227 -16.83 3.17 8.34
C ASP A 227 -17.52 1.78 8.27
N LYS A 228 -17.55 1.16 7.09
CA LYS A 228 -18.07 -0.21 6.92
C LYS A 228 -17.23 -1.32 7.54
N ALA A 229 -15.95 -1.07 7.83
CA ALA A 229 -15.07 -2.04 8.48
C ALA A 229 -15.17 -1.95 10.01
N LEU A 230 -15.49 -0.78 10.56
CA LEU A 230 -15.67 -0.56 12.00
C LEU A 230 -17.09 -0.93 12.48
N ASP A 231 -18.11 -0.77 11.65
CA ASP A 231 -19.49 -1.18 12.00
C ASP A 231 -19.68 -2.71 12.10
N LYS A 232 -18.73 -3.51 11.62
CA LYS A 232 -18.80 -4.98 11.71
C LYS A 232 -18.15 -5.56 12.97
N ASP A 233 -17.49 -4.73 13.77
CA ASP A 233 -16.90 -5.13 15.05
C ASP A 233 -17.86 -4.88 16.25
N GLU A 234 -19.06 -4.33 16.01
CA GLU A 234 -20.10 -4.06 17.04
C GLU A 234 -21.37 -4.94 16.93
N LEU A 235 -21.33 -6.09 16.23
CA LEU A 235 -22.46 -7.03 16.16
C LEU A 235 -22.05 -8.48 16.41
#